data_AF-B4FYG5-F1
#
_entry.id   AF-B4FYG5-F1
#
_cell.length_a   1.000
_cell.length_b   1.000
_cell.length_c   1.000
_cell.angle_alpha   90.00
_cell.angle_beta   90.00
_cell.angle_gamma   90.00
#
_symmetry.space_group_name_H-M   'P 1'
#
loop_
_entity.id
_entity.type
_entity.pdbx_description
1 polymer ?
#
loop_
_entity_poly.entity_id
_entity_poly.type
_entity_poly.pdbx_seq_one_letter_code
_entity_poly.pdbx_strand_id
1 'polypeptide(L)'
;MIGPKYDGKYLHKVTSDLLGGTRVEETLTNVVIPTFDVKCVKPTIFSTFKARSSALMNARLADVCIGTSAAPTVLPAHYFETVDHRTGASRSFNVIDGGLAANNPTLVAMGEITEQMRQKSKEFPETKPLDYHRYLVVSLGTGLPEQDIKFDACRVAKWGIFGWLGRRENTVPLLQMFMHASSDMTDSYVADLFKAIGCSDQLLLRVQDRNIPIAAVAADLSTEKNLRGLVKIAENLLHKPLGEDDYKTDDRVETTPRDGRAILTYAGMLARFAKLLSDERKLRLQNMGHCMPVIANREA
;
A
#
# COMPACT_ATOMS: atom_id res chain seq x y z
N MET A 1 -23.63 -20.31 12.69
CA MET A 1 -22.66 -19.46 11.96
C MET A 1 -22.12 -20.27 10.81
N ILE A 2 -22.62 -20.06 9.60
CA ILE A 2 -22.07 -20.66 8.37
C ILE A 2 -21.80 -19.48 7.42
N GLY A 3 -20.56 -19.36 6.94
CA GLY A 3 -20.16 -18.35 5.97
C GLY A 3 -19.62 -17.02 6.54
N PRO A 4 -19.11 -16.14 5.66
CA PRO A 4 -18.59 -14.82 6.01
C PRO A 4 -19.69 -13.85 6.50
N LYS A 5 -19.30 -12.71 7.08
CA LYS A 5 -20.22 -11.67 7.56
C LYS A 5 -21.07 -11.08 6.43
N TYR A 6 -20.45 -10.88 5.27
CA TYR A 6 -21.06 -10.33 4.07
C TYR A 6 -20.91 -11.32 2.91
N ASP A 7 -21.90 -11.38 2.03
CA ASP A 7 -21.89 -12.29 0.87
C ASP A 7 -21.02 -11.78 -0.30
N GLY A 8 -20.52 -10.54 -0.22
CA GLY A 8 -19.68 -9.91 -1.22
C GLY A 8 -20.39 -9.47 -2.51
N LYS A 9 -21.66 -9.84 -2.74
CA LYS A 9 -22.33 -9.65 -4.05
C LYS A 9 -22.38 -8.18 -4.46
N TYR A 10 -22.69 -7.30 -3.51
CA TYR A 10 -22.74 -5.86 -3.78
C TYR A 10 -21.37 -5.29 -4.13
N LEU A 11 -20.31 -5.71 -3.42
CA LEU A 11 -18.94 -5.29 -3.70
C LEU A 11 -18.52 -5.74 -5.11
N HIS A 12 -18.78 -7.00 -5.48
CA HIS A 12 -18.54 -7.50 -6.84
C HIS A 12 -19.26 -6.67 -7.90
N LYS A 13 -20.54 -6.35 -7.67
CA LYS A 13 -21.32 -5.52 -8.60
C LYS A 13 -20.67 -4.14 -8.79
N VAL A 14 -20.46 -3.41 -7.69
CA VAL A 14 -19.89 -2.05 -7.75
C VAL A 14 -18.50 -2.05 -8.39
N THR A 15 -17.63 -2.99 -8.02
CA THR A 15 -16.29 -3.11 -8.58
C THR A 15 -16.34 -3.44 -10.08
N SER A 16 -17.24 -4.34 -10.50
CA SER A 16 -17.42 -4.68 -11.92
C SER A 16 -17.98 -3.50 -12.73
N ASP A 17 -18.95 -2.76 -12.17
CA ASP A 17 -19.58 -1.61 -12.82
C ASP A 17 -18.57 -0.45 -13.00
N LEU A 18 -17.71 -0.22 -12.00
CA LEU A 18 -16.69 0.85 -12.04
C LEU A 18 -15.50 0.51 -12.95
N LEU A 19 -15.02 -0.73 -12.91
CA LEU A 19 -13.77 -1.12 -13.58
C LEU A 19 -14.00 -1.79 -14.94
N GLY A 20 -15.24 -2.14 -15.28
CA GLY A 20 -15.58 -2.74 -16.55
C GLY A 20 -14.68 -3.93 -16.90
N GLY A 21 -14.27 -4.03 -18.16
CA GLY A 21 -13.36 -5.08 -18.65
C GLY A 21 -11.88 -4.84 -18.37
N THR A 22 -11.51 -3.76 -17.67
CA THR A 22 -10.11 -3.33 -17.53
C THR A 22 -9.25 -4.43 -16.89
N ARG A 23 -8.07 -4.65 -17.46
CA ARG A 23 -7.06 -5.60 -16.98
C ARG A 23 -5.87 -4.89 -16.33
N VAL A 24 -5.07 -5.64 -15.58
CA VAL A 24 -3.93 -5.09 -14.81
C VAL A 24 -2.89 -4.42 -15.72
N GLU A 25 -2.65 -4.92 -16.93
CA GLU A 25 -1.68 -4.29 -17.84
C GLU A 25 -2.11 -2.92 -18.37
N GLU A 26 -3.43 -2.65 -18.37
CA GLU A 26 -4.08 -1.45 -18.92
C GLU A 26 -4.10 -0.28 -17.91
N THR A 27 -3.54 -0.47 -16.71
CA THR A 27 -3.44 0.58 -15.70
C THR A 27 -2.54 1.73 -16.18
N LEU A 28 -2.99 2.97 -15.95
CA LEU A 28 -2.28 4.20 -16.39
C LEU A 28 -0.89 4.38 -15.76
N THR A 29 -0.68 3.82 -14.57
CA THR A 29 0.59 3.79 -13.87
C THR A 29 0.86 2.37 -13.39
N ASN A 30 2.10 2.08 -13.02
CA ASN A 30 2.40 0.80 -12.38
C ASN A 30 1.63 0.66 -11.08
N VAL A 31 0.90 -0.45 -10.95
CA VAL A 31 0.26 -0.87 -9.71
C VAL A 31 0.96 -2.10 -9.15
N VAL A 32 0.87 -2.26 -7.84
CA VAL A 32 1.33 -3.45 -7.10
C VAL A 32 0.26 -3.78 -6.07
N ILE A 33 -0.48 -4.86 -6.29
CA ILE A 33 -1.65 -5.23 -5.51
C ILE A 33 -1.41 -6.63 -4.91
N PRO A 34 -1.14 -6.72 -3.59
CA PRO A 34 -0.96 -8.00 -2.92
C PRO A 34 -2.29 -8.73 -2.74
N THR A 35 -2.27 -10.05 -2.90
CA THR A 35 -3.30 -10.98 -2.45
C THR A 35 -2.61 -12.19 -1.80
N PHE A 36 -3.37 -13.05 -1.14
CA PHE A 36 -2.87 -14.34 -0.65
C PHE A 36 -3.63 -15.49 -1.32
N ASP A 37 -2.94 -16.40 -2.02
CA ASP A 37 -3.58 -17.56 -2.64
C ASP A 37 -3.66 -18.72 -1.65
N VAL A 38 -4.87 -19.09 -1.24
CA VAL A 38 -5.09 -20.12 -0.21
C VAL A 38 -4.83 -21.53 -0.71
N LYS A 39 -4.94 -21.77 -2.02
CA LYS A 39 -4.68 -23.09 -2.61
C LYS A 39 -3.18 -23.35 -2.70
N CYS A 40 -2.41 -22.32 -3.05
CA CYS A 40 -0.95 -22.39 -3.13
C CYS A 40 -0.24 -22.11 -1.79
N VAL A 41 -0.97 -21.57 -0.80
CA VAL A 41 -0.44 -21.10 0.50
C VAL A 41 0.72 -20.13 0.31
N LYS A 42 0.54 -19.12 -0.55
CA LYS A 42 1.57 -18.11 -0.83
C LYS A 42 1.00 -16.75 -1.23
N PRO A 43 1.74 -15.65 -0.99
CA PRO A 43 1.43 -14.36 -1.59
C PRO A 43 1.35 -14.44 -3.12
N THR A 44 0.37 -13.77 -3.69
CA THR A 44 0.30 -13.50 -5.13
C THR A 44 0.25 -12.00 -5.32
N ILE A 45 1.26 -11.45 -5.99
CA ILE A 45 1.35 -10.01 -6.22
C ILE A 45 0.98 -9.74 -7.67
N PHE A 46 -0.15 -9.08 -7.87
CA PHE A 46 -0.55 -8.57 -9.19
C PHE A 46 0.14 -7.23 -9.41
N SER A 47 0.93 -7.12 -10.47
CA SER A 47 1.57 -5.87 -10.85
C SER A 47 1.42 -5.62 -12.34
N THR A 48 1.40 -4.36 -12.74
CA THR A 48 1.41 -3.97 -14.16
C THR A 48 2.59 -4.60 -14.89
N PHE A 49 3.76 -4.65 -14.24
CA PHE A 49 4.95 -5.27 -14.79
C PHE A 49 4.78 -6.77 -15.06
N LYS A 50 4.30 -7.54 -14.07
CA LYS A 50 4.05 -8.98 -14.25
C LYS A 50 2.97 -9.25 -15.28
N ALA A 51 1.92 -8.42 -15.32
CA ALA A 51 0.84 -8.54 -16.30
C ALA A 51 1.35 -8.34 -17.74
N ARG A 52 2.22 -7.35 -17.97
CA ARG A 52 2.86 -7.11 -19.29
C ARG A 52 3.84 -8.22 -19.69
N SER A 53 4.49 -8.86 -18.71
CA SER A 53 5.46 -9.95 -18.95
C SER A 53 4.80 -11.34 -19.06
N SER A 54 3.59 -11.52 -18.54
CA SER A 54 2.88 -12.80 -18.53
C SER A 54 1.37 -12.61 -18.65
N ALA A 55 0.79 -13.14 -19.72
CA ALA A 55 -0.67 -13.15 -19.92
C ALA A 55 -1.42 -13.84 -18.77
N LEU A 56 -0.80 -14.83 -18.10
CA LEU A 56 -1.35 -15.52 -16.93
C LEU A 56 -1.35 -14.66 -15.65
N MET A 57 -0.71 -13.49 -15.66
CA MET A 57 -0.78 -12.50 -14.57
C MET A 57 -1.64 -11.29 -14.94
N ASN A 58 -2.13 -11.23 -16.18
CA ASN A 58 -2.96 -10.13 -16.69
C ASN A 58 -4.45 -10.35 -16.38
N ALA A 59 -4.76 -10.43 -15.08
CA ALA A 59 -6.11 -10.61 -14.58
C ALA A 59 -6.99 -9.37 -14.84
N ARG A 60 -8.32 -9.54 -14.79
CA ARG A 60 -9.24 -8.40 -14.75
C ARG A 60 -8.98 -7.63 -13.45
N LEU A 61 -8.88 -6.31 -13.53
CA LEU A 61 -8.58 -5.47 -12.38
C LEU A 61 -9.66 -5.60 -11.30
N ALA A 62 -10.92 -5.79 -11.71
CA ALA A 62 -12.03 -6.07 -10.79
C ALA A 62 -11.78 -7.33 -9.94
N ASP A 63 -11.32 -8.43 -10.54
CA ASP A 63 -11.03 -9.66 -9.80
C ASP A 63 -9.89 -9.47 -8.79
N VAL A 64 -8.85 -8.73 -9.19
CA VAL A 64 -7.73 -8.39 -8.30
C VAL A 64 -8.20 -7.52 -7.13
N CYS A 65 -9.06 -6.52 -7.37
CA CYS A 65 -9.64 -5.66 -6.33
C CYS A 65 -10.52 -6.42 -5.34
N ILE A 66 -11.32 -7.39 -5.82
CA ILE A 66 -12.07 -8.28 -4.93
C ILE A 66 -11.11 -9.14 -4.11
N GLY A 67 -10.14 -9.78 -4.77
CA GLY A 67 -9.18 -10.66 -4.11
C GLY A 67 -8.40 -9.98 -2.99
N THR A 68 -7.85 -8.78 -3.26
CA THR A 68 -7.07 -8.03 -2.27
C THR A 68 -7.91 -7.56 -1.07
N SER A 69 -9.23 -7.42 -1.25
CA SER A 69 -10.15 -6.94 -0.19
C SER A 69 -10.86 -8.06 0.55
N ALA A 70 -10.69 -9.33 0.14
CA ALA A 70 -11.46 -10.47 0.63
C ALA A 70 -10.98 -10.94 2.03
N ALA A 71 -11.22 -10.09 3.05
CA ALA A 71 -10.83 -10.30 4.43
C ALA A 71 -11.45 -11.58 5.03
N PRO A 72 -10.64 -12.50 5.60
CA PRO A 72 -11.14 -13.72 6.22
C PRO A 72 -12.23 -13.45 7.25
N THR A 73 -13.26 -14.31 7.26
CA THR A 73 -14.49 -14.17 8.06
C THR A 73 -15.41 -13.01 7.64
N VAL A 74 -14.92 -11.97 6.97
CA VAL A 74 -15.71 -10.77 6.62
C VAL A 74 -16.31 -10.91 5.23
N LEU A 75 -15.49 -11.30 4.24
CA LEU A 75 -15.88 -11.49 2.84
C LEU A 75 -15.51 -12.91 2.38
N PRO A 76 -16.21 -13.45 1.36
CA PRO A 76 -15.85 -14.75 0.77
C PRO A 76 -14.51 -14.65 0.04
N ALA A 77 -13.77 -15.77 -0.02
CA ALA A 77 -12.62 -15.90 -0.89
C ALA A 77 -13.04 -15.75 -2.37
N HIS A 78 -12.14 -15.24 -3.20
CA HIS A 78 -12.41 -15.00 -4.61
C HIS A 78 -11.68 -16.01 -5.49
N TYR A 79 -12.39 -16.56 -6.46
CA TYR A 79 -11.84 -17.45 -7.46
C TYR A 79 -12.05 -16.87 -8.85
N PHE A 80 -11.00 -16.92 -9.66
CA PHE A 80 -11.04 -16.58 -11.07
C PHE A 80 -9.90 -17.27 -11.81
N GLU A 81 -9.95 -17.24 -13.14
CA GLU A 81 -8.92 -17.80 -14.00
C GLU A 81 -8.43 -16.79 -15.03
N THR A 82 -7.16 -16.88 -15.38
CA THR A 82 -6.58 -16.21 -16.53
C THR A 82 -6.17 -17.23 -17.57
N VAL A 83 -6.29 -16.88 -18.85
CA VAL A 83 -5.90 -17.73 -19.96
C VAL A 83 -4.92 -16.97 -20.85
N ASP A 84 -3.80 -17.61 -21.19
CA ASP A 84 -2.96 -17.16 -22.29
C ASP A 84 -3.55 -17.70 -23.59
N HIS A 85 -4.25 -16.85 -24.33
CA HIS A 85 -4.92 -17.23 -25.58
C HIS A 85 -3.96 -17.68 -26.69
N ARG A 86 -2.66 -17.37 -26.58
CA ARG A 86 -1.66 -17.81 -27.57
C ARG A 86 -1.22 -19.25 -27.33
N THR A 87 -1.08 -19.66 -26.07
CA THR A 87 -0.59 -21.00 -25.70
C THR A 87 -1.70 -21.94 -25.26
N GLY A 88 -2.89 -21.42 -24.95
CA GLY A 88 -3.99 -22.16 -24.34
C GLY A 88 -3.78 -22.47 -22.86
N ALA A 89 -2.66 -22.05 -22.26
CA ALA A 89 -2.41 -22.25 -20.84
C ALA A 89 -3.40 -21.44 -20.00
N SER A 90 -3.87 -22.02 -18.89
CA SER A 90 -4.69 -21.33 -17.91
C SER A 90 -4.03 -21.34 -16.53
N ARG A 91 -4.41 -20.38 -15.70
CA ARG A 91 -4.02 -20.31 -14.29
C ARG A 91 -5.22 -19.94 -13.45
N SER A 92 -5.54 -20.78 -12.48
CA SER A 92 -6.55 -20.51 -11.46
C SER A 92 -5.96 -19.74 -10.30
N PHE A 93 -6.72 -18.79 -9.77
CA PHE A 93 -6.39 -18.01 -8.57
C PHE A 93 -7.45 -18.27 -7.50
N ASN A 94 -7.03 -18.55 -6.27
CA ASN A 94 -7.92 -18.79 -5.12
C ASN A 94 -7.52 -17.81 -4.03
N VAL A 95 -7.90 -16.54 -4.19
CA VAL A 95 -7.29 -15.43 -3.47
C VAL A 95 -8.17 -14.89 -2.36
N ILE A 96 -7.50 -14.47 -1.30
CA ILE A 96 -8.05 -13.71 -0.17
C ILE A 96 -7.20 -12.45 0.05
N ASP A 97 -7.61 -11.67 1.05
CA ASP A 97 -7.03 -10.39 1.43
C ASP A 97 -5.50 -10.34 1.38
N GLY A 98 -4.99 -9.28 0.76
CA GLY A 98 -3.56 -9.00 0.65
C GLY A 98 -2.89 -8.68 1.98
N GLY A 99 -3.64 -8.27 3.00
CA GLY A 99 -3.13 -7.96 4.33
C GLY A 99 -2.42 -9.15 4.98
N LEU A 100 -2.85 -10.38 4.69
CA LEU A 100 -2.15 -11.60 5.13
C LEU A 100 -0.74 -11.74 4.56
N ALA A 101 -0.49 -11.15 3.39
CA ALA A 101 0.83 -11.13 2.76
C ALA A 101 1.60 -9.86 3.12
N ALA A 102 0.96 -8.71 2.97
CA ALA A 102 1.56 -7.39 3.18
C ALA A 102 0.47 -6.36 3.50
N ASN A 103 0.16 -6.20 4.80
CA ASN A 103 -0.78 -5.17 5.27
C ASN A 103 -0.24 -3.75 5.08
N ASN A 104 1.09 -3.61 5.02
CA ASN A 104 1.76 -2.44 4.48
C ASN A 104 2.55 -2.87 3.22
N PRO A 105 2.09 -2.52 2.00
CA PRO A 105 2.72 -2.98 0.76
C PRO A 105 3.99 -2.20 0.37
N THR A 106 4.50 -1.29 1.21
CA THR A 106 5.64 -0.42 0.85
C THR A 106 6.87 -1.22 0.41
N LEU A 107 7.28 -2.24 1.18
CA LEU A 107 8.40 -3.11 0.79
C LEU A 107 8.09 -3.97 -0.42
N VAL A 108 6.85 -4.42 -0.59
CA VAL A 108 6.43 -5.18 -1.79
C VAL A 108 6.55 -4.32 -3.04
N ALA A 109 6.15 -3.04 -2.97
CA ALA A 109 6.29 -2.10 -4.06
C ALA A 109 7.76 -1.81 -4.39
N MET A 110 8.61 -1.58 -3.39
CA MET A 110 10.05 -1.39 -3.57
C MET A 110 10.73 -2.63 -4.18
N GLY A 111 10.33 -3.82 -3.75
CA GLY A 111 10.80 -5.09 -4.33
C GLY A 111 10.40 -5.25 -5.79
N GLU A 112 9.16 -4.89 -6.15
CA GLU A 112 8.71 -4.92 -7.54
C GLU A 112 9.47 -3.93 -8.42
N ILE A 113 9.74 -2.71 -7.94
CA ILE A 113 10.58 -1.73 -8.66
C ILE A 113 11.99 -2.28 -8.87
N THR A 114 12.58 -2.88 -7.83
CA THR A 114 13.92 -3.50 -7.91
C THR A 114 13.95 -4.62 -8.95
N GLU A 115 12.91 -5.45 -9.02
CA GLU A 115 12.81 -6.51 -10.02
C GLU A 115 12.68 -5.95 -11.45
N GLN A 116 11.91 -4.86 -11.62
CA GLN A 116 11.81 -4.15 -12.90
C GLN A 116 13.16 -3.60 -13.36
N MET A 117 13.93 -3.00 -12.45
CA MET A 117 15.29 -2.51 -12.72
C MET A 117 16.22 -3.66 -13.10
N ARG A 118 16.15 -4.79 -12.37
CA ARG A 118 16.95 -5.99 -12.65
C ARG A 118 16.67 -6.56 -14.04
N GLN A 119 15.40 -6.56 -14.45
CA GLN A 119 14.98 -7.01 -15.78
C GLN A 119 15.17 -5.95 -16.89
N LYS A 120 15.83 -4.81 -16.58
CA LYS A 120 16.10 -3.72 -17.53
C LYS A 120 14.84 -3.20 -18.23
N SER A 121 13.76 -3.01 -17.46
CA SER A 121 12.55 -2.36 -17.96
C SER A 121 12.89 -1.03 -18.63
N LYS A 122 12.24 -0.71 -19.75
CA LYS A 122 12.40 0.58 -20.46
C LYS A 122 12.03 1.78 -19.60
N GLU A 123 11.25 1.57 -18.54
CA GLU A 123 10.85 2.61 -17.59
C GLU A 123 11.99 3.00 -16.63
N PHE A 124 13.00 2.14 -16.48
CA PHE A 124 14.14 2.33 -15.57
C PHE A 124 15.49 2.07 -16.27
N PRO A 125 15.82 2.80 -17.35
CA PRO A 125 16.97 2.49 -18.22
C PRO A 125 18.35 2.77 -17.57
N GLU A 126 18.42 3.64 -16.57
CA GLU A 126 19.67 4.19 -16.03
C GLU A 126 19.84 4.01 -14.50
N THR A 127 18.97 3.24 -13.86
CA THR A 127 19.02 3.04 -12.40
C THR A 127 19.72 1.73 -12.06
N LYS A 128 20.76 1.82 -11.22
CA LYS A 128 21.31 0.62 -10.57
C LYS A 128 20.23 0.02 -9.66
N PRO A 129 20.02 -1.31 -9.65
CA PRO A 129 19.16 -1.93 -8.66
C PRO A 129 19.56 -1.49 -7.25
N LEU A 130 18.58 -1.25 -6.38
CA LEU A 130 18.77 -0.82 -4.98
C LEU A 130 19.32 0.60 -4.79
N ASP A 131 19.37 1.45 -5.82
CA ASP A 131 19.66 2.89 -5.65
C ASP A 131 18.45 3.63 -5.08
N TYR A 132 18.24 3.49 -3.77
CA TYR A 132 17.08 4.08 -3.08
C TYR A 132 17.18 5.61 -2.92
N HIS A 133 18.32 6.25 -3.22
CA HIS A 133 18.41 7.72 -3.23
C HIS A 133 17.51 8.38 -4.29
N ARG A 134 17.04 7.58 -5.26
CA ARG A 134 16.13 8.03 -6.32
C ARG A 134 14.66 7.71 -6.01
N TYR A 135 14.37 7.17 -4.83
CA TYR A 135 13.02 6.86 -4.40
C TYR A 135 12.41 8.06 -3.70
N LEU A 136 11.14 8.31 -3.99
CA LEU A 136 10.31 9.24 -3.24
C LEU A 136 9.06 8.47 -2.81
N VAL A 137 8.96 8.13 -1.54
CA VAL A 137 7.98 7.19 -0.99
C VAL A 137 7.01 7.92 -0.07
N VAL A 138 5.72 7.81 -0.38
CA VAL A 138 4.64 8.19 0.54
C VAL A 138 3.88 6.93 0.89
N SER A 139 3.92 6.54 2.17
CA SER A 139 3.18 5.40 2.70
C SER A 139 2.01 5.91 3.54
N LEU A 140 0.79 5.61 3.12
CA LEU A 140 -0.43 6.04 3.79
C LEU A 140 -1.05 4.86 4.53
N GLY A 141 -1.28 5.02 5.83
CA GLY A 141 -1.96 4.03 6.63
C GLY A 141 -3.39 4.41 6.98
N THR A 142 -4.17 3.42 7.39
CA THR A 142 -5.60 3.55 7.72
C THR A 142 -5.84 3.81 9.21
N GLY A 143 -4.79 4.11 9.97
CA GLY A 143 -4.88 4.33 11.41
C GLY A 143 -4.61 3.07 12.24
N LEU A 144 -4.10 3.27 13.45
CA LEU A 144 -4.01 2.25 14.47
C LEU A 144 -4.95 2.63 15.61
N PRO A 145 -5.62 1.65 16.24
CA PRO A 145 -6.37 1.91 17.45
C PRO A 145 -5.45 2.52 18.50
N GLU A 146 -6.01 3.44 19.29
CA GLU A 146 -5.43 3.92 20.53
C GLU A 146 -4.82 2.74 21.30
N GLN A 147 -3.60 2.94 21.82
CA GLN A 147 -2.71 1.90 22.39
C GLN A 147 -3.29 1.12 23.60
N ASP A 148 -4.56 1.36 23.93
CA ASP A 148 -5.32 0.69 24.98
C ASP A 148 -5.95 -0.65 24.57
N ILE A 149 -5.59 -1.24 23.41
CA ILE A 149 -5.72 -2.69 23.24
C ILE A 149 -4.63 -3.40 24.08
N LYS A 150 -4.73 -3.22 25.40
CA LYS A 150 -3.94 -3.88 26.44
C LYS A 150 -4.56 -5.25 26.70
N PHE A 151 -4.34 -6.18 25.79
CA PHE A 151 -4.51 -7.59 26.16
C PHE A 151 -3.35 -7.97 27.09
N ASP A 152 -3.62 -7.96 28.40
CA ASP A 152 -2.66 -8.42 29.40
C ASP A 152 -2.36 -9.93 29.24
N ALA A 153 -1.10 -10.31 29.44
CA ALA A 153 -0.64 -11.70 29.32
C ALA A 153 -1.46 -12.67 30.19
N CYS A 154 -1.81 -12.29 31.42
CA CYS A 154 -2.64 -13.08 32.33
C CYS A 154 -4.06 -13.27 31.79
N ARG A 155 -4.59 -12.29 31.05
CA ARG A 155 -5.91 -12.35 30.42
C ARG A 155 -5.92 -13.27 29.20
N VAL A 156 -4.89 -13.18 28.34
CA VAL A 156 -4.78 -14.03 27.14
C VAL A 156 -4.31 -15.44 27.44
N ALA A 157 -3.61 -15.67 28.55
CA ALA A 157 -3.22 -17.01 29.00
C ALA A 157 -4.43 -17.96 29.20
N LYS A 158 -5.62 -17.39 29.43
CA LYS A 158 -6.87 -18.13 29.59
C LYS A 158 -7.64 -18.33 28.28
N TRP A 159 -7.12 -17.83 27.15
CA TRP A 159 -7.81 -17.91 25.86
C TRP A 159 -7.59 -19.28 25.20
N GLY A 160 -8.71 -19.97 24.93
CA GLY A 160 -8.77 -21.04 23.94
C GLY A 160 -9.11 -20.50 22.53
N ILE A 161 -9.51 -21.38 21.62
CA ILE A 161 -9.87 -21.06 20.22
C ILE A 161 -10.87 -19.87 20.15
N PHE A 162 -11.89 -19.84 21.00
CA PHE A 162 -12.87 -18.75 21.04
C PHE A 162 -12.29 -17.41 21.52
N GLY A 163 -11.26 -17.42 22.36
CA GLY A 163 -10.59 -16.18 22.77
C GLY A 163 -9.75 -15.60 21.63
N TRP A 164 -8.97 -16.46 20.96
CA TRP A 164 -8.05 -16.05 19.90
C TRP A 164 -8.74 -15.73 18.57
N LEU A 165 -9.72 -16.55 18.18
CA LEU A 165 -10.38 -16.52 16.87
C LEU A 165 -11.86 -16.10 16.95
N GLY A 166 -12.45 -16.12 18.14
CA GLY A 166 -13.83 -15.68 18.30
C GLY A 166 -13.94 -14.17 18.09
N ARG A 167 -15.01 -13.75 17.40
CA ARG A 167 -15.28 -12.33 17.19
C ARG A 167 -15.58 -11.66 18.52
N ARG A 168 -14.77 -10.67 18.87
CA ARG A 168 -15.02 -9.74 19.98
C ARG A 168 -15.06 -8.34 19.39
N GLU A 169 -16.12 -7.58 19.70
CA GLU A 169 -16.22 -6.17 19.29
C GLU A 169 -15.97 -5.97 17.77
N ASN A 170 -16.53 -6.85 16.93
CA ASN A 170 -16.37 -6.89 15.47
C ASN A 170 -14.95 -7.19 14.95
N THR A 171 -14.01 -7.62 15.78
CA THR A 171 -12.65 -7.99 15.35
C THR A 171 -12.31 -9.45 15.70
N VAL A 172 -11.31 -10.01 15.01
CA VAL A 172 -10.69 -11.29 15.32
C VAL A 172 -9.30 -11.00 15.90
N PRO A 173 -9.08 -11.17 17.22
CA PRO A 173 -7.86 -10.68 17.89
C PRO A 173 -6.57 -11.16 17.23
N LEU A 174 -6.45 -12.47 16.97
CA LEU A 174 -5.24 -13.03 16.36
C LEU A 174 -4.96 -12.42 14.98
N LEU A 175 -5.99 -12.26 14.15
CA LEU A 175 -5.86 -11.68 12.82
C LEU A 175 -5.40 -10.22 12.91
N GLN A 176 -6.01 -9.42 13.80
CA GLN A 176 -5.61 -8.03 14.03
C GLN A 176 -4.15 -7.92 14.48
N MET A 177 -3.70 -8.77 15.40
CA MET A 177 -2.31 -8.81 15.85
C MET A 177 -1.35 -9.10 14.69
N PHE A 178 -1.65 -10.08 13.83
CA PHE A 178 -0.84 -10.36 12.65
C PHE A 178 -0.80 -9.20 11.66
N MET A 179 -1.95 -8.58 11.37
CA MET A 179 -2.02 -7.43 10.46
C MET A 179 -1.24 -6.22 10.99
N HIS A 180 -1.36 -5.94 12.29
CA HIS A 180 -0.61 -4.85 12.94
C HIS A 180 0.90 -5.15 12.92
N ALA A 181 1.31 -6.34 13.34
CA ALA A 181 2.72 -6.74 13.32
C ALA A 181 3.32 -6.65 11.91
N SER A 182 2.57 -7.06 10.87
CA SER A 182 3.00 -6.92 9.46
C SER A 182 3.25 -5.45 9.07
N SER A 183 2.36 -4.54 9.47
CA SER A 183 2.52 -3.11 9.18
C SER A 183 3.68 -2.50 9.96
N ASP A 184 3.79 -2.79 11.25
CA ASP A 184 4.82 -2.21 12.13
C ASP A 184 6.23 -2.67 11.72
N MET A 185 6.41 -3.96 11.42
CA MET A 185 7.69 -4.46 10.92
C MET A 185 8.08 -3.81 9.61
N THR A 186 7.13 -3.59 8.70
CA THR A 186 7.39 -2.92 7.42
C THR A 186 7.80 -1.46 7.65
N ASP A 187 7.11 -0.73 8.53
CA ASP A 187 7.45 0.65 8.89
C ASP A 187 8.89 0.72 9.43
N SER A 188 9.27 -0.16 10.37
CA SER A 188 10.63 -0.22 10.91
C SER A 188 11.67 -0.57 9.85
N TYR A 189 11.45 -1.61 9.04
CA TYR A 189 12.41 -2.05 8.03
C TYR A 189 12.65 -1.01 6.94
N VAL A 190 11.59 -0.32 6.46
CA VAL A 190 11.75 0.74 5.46
C VAL A 190 12.50 1.92 6.08
N ALA A 191 12.16 2.33 7.30
CA ALA A 191 12.85 3.41 7.99
C ALA A 191 14.34 3.09 8.21
N ASP A 192 14.67 1.90 8.70
CA ASP A 192 16.06 1.51 8.96
C ASP A 192 16.86 1.33 7.67
N LEU A 193 16.24 0.83 6.60
CA LEU A 193 16.86 0.74 5.28
C LEU A 193 17.24 2.14 4.75
N PHE A 194 16.30 3.10 4.79
CA PHE A 194 16.56 4.46 4.32
C PHE A 194 17.64 5.17 5.14
N LYS A 195 17.69 4.93 6.45
CA LYS A 195 18.77 5.43 7.32
C LYS A 195 20.13 4.81 7.00
N ALA A 196 20.19 3.48 6.87
CA ALA A 196 21.44 2.75 6.70
C ALA A 196 22.21 3.16 5.44
N ILE A 197 21.48 3.56 4.40
CA ILE A 197 22.04 4.03 3.13
C ILE A 197 22.25 5.55 3.07
N GLY A 198 21.97 6.28 4.15
CA GLY A 198 22.10 7.74 4.19
C GLY A 198 21.15 8.46 3.23
N CYS A 199 19.99 7.88 2.93
CA CYS A 199 18.94 8.61 2.22
C CYS A 199 18.42 9.73 3.12
N SER A 200 18.33 10.94 2.57
CA SER A 200 17.80 12.07 3.33
C SER A 200 16.34 11.82 3.72
N ASP A 201 15.96 12.28 4.92
CA ASP A 201 14.62 12.21 5.55
C ASP A 201 13.50 12.89 4.72
N GLN A 202 13.83 13.31 3.51
CA GLN A 202 12.98 13.98 2.53
C GLN A 202 12.40 13.00 1.50
N LEU A 203 12.87 11.76 1.51
CA LEU A 203 12.56 10.74 0.50
C LEU A 203 11.54 9.70 0.97
N LEU A 204 11.22 9.65 2.26
CA LEU A 204 10.23 8.75 2.85
C LEU A 204 9.30 9.53 3.78
N LEU A 205 7.99 9.39 3.58
CA LEU A 205 6.97 9.92 4.47
C LEU A 205 5.97 8.82 4.81
N ARG A 206 5.85 8.48 6.09
CA ARG A 206 4.81 7.59 6.62
C ARG A 206 3.71 8.43 7.25
N VAL A 207 2.50 8.38 6.69
CA VAL A 207 1.30 9.07 7.23
C VAL A 207 0.45 8.07 7.97
N GLN A 208 0.46 8.14 9.30
CA GLN A 208 -0.20 7.16 10.15
C GLN A 208 -0.71 7.81 11.44
N ASP A 209 -2.02 7.76 11.68
CA ASP A 209 -2.53 8.09 13.02
C ASP A 209 -2.37 6.86 13.92
N ARG A 210 -1.74 7.03 15.08
CA ARG A 210 -1.51 5.95 16.06
C ARG A 210 -2.48 5.99 17.23
N ASN A 211 -3.42 6.94 17.23
CA ASN A 211 -4.38 7.13 18.32
C ASN A 211 -5.82 7.29 17.83
N ILE A 212 -6.28 6.36 16.98
CA ILE A 212 -7.68 6.36 16.53
C ILE A 212 -8.57 5.73 17.61
N PRO A 213 -9.69 6.37 17.99
CA PRO A 213 -10.64 5.78 18.91
C PRO A 213 -11.11 4.40 18.44
N ILE A 214 -11.07 3.37 19.31
CA ILE A 214 -11.39 1.97 18.97
C ILE A 214 -12.77 1.84 18.27
N ALA A 215 -13.75 2.65 18.70
CA ALA A 215 -15.09 2.68 18.11
C ALA A 215 -15.10 3.07 16.61
N ALA A 216 -14.06 3.73 16.12
CA ALA A 216 -13.90 4.13 14.72
C ALA A 216 -13.04 3.15 13.88
N VAL A 217 -12.35 2.19 14.52
CA VAL A 217 -11.32 1.33 13.89
C VAL A 217 -11.91 0.10 13.20
N ALA A 218 -13.16 -0.26 13.50
CA ALA A 218 -13.82 -1.39 12.85
C ALA A 218 -13.88 -1.18 11.32
N ALA A 219 -13.09 -1.97 10.59
CA ALA A 219 -12.89 -1.83 9.14
C ALA A 219 -14.19 -1.95 8.32
N ASP A 220 -15.21 -2.61 8.88
CA ASP A 220 -16.50 -2.83 8.23
C ASP A 220 -17.63 -1.95 8.78
N LEU A 221 -17.32 -0.95 9.61
CA LEU A 221 -18.30 0.00 10.16
C LEU A 221 -18.58 1.14 9.18
N SER A 222 -19.54 0.94 8.29
CA SER A 222 -19.89 1.86 7.20
C SER A 222 -21.02 2.84 7.51
N THR A 223 -21.34 3.07 8.79
CA THR A 223 -22.36 4.08 9.17
C THR A 223 -21.90 5.49 8.76
N GLU A 224 -22.83 6.33 8.34
CA GLU A 224 -22.55 7.71 7.94
C GLU A 224 -21.82 8.51 9.03
N LYS A 225 -22.22 8.31 10.30
CA LYS A 225 -21.54 8.92 11.46
C LYS A 225 -20.08 8.49 11.54
N ASN A 226 -19.79 7.19 11.36
CA ASN A 226 -18.43 6.69 11.41
C ASN A 226 -17.58 7.24 10.25
N LEU A 227 -18.12 7.22 9.02
CA LEU A 227 -17.42 7.73 7.84
C LEU A 227 -17.07 9.22 7.96
N ARG A 228 -18.00 10.06 8.44
CA ARG A 228 -17.72 11.48 8.74
C ARG A 228 -16.68 11.64 9.87
N GLY A 229 -16.72 10.75 10.87
CA GLY A 229 -15.72 10.70 11.94
C GLY A 229 -14.31 10.42 11.40
N LEU A 230 -14.17 9.45 10.50
CA LEU A 230 -12.89 9.11 9.85
C LEU A 230 -12.34 10.28 9.02
N VAL A 231 -13.19 11.02 8.31
CA VAL A 231 -12.79 12.25 7.60
C VAL A 231 -12.21 13.26 8.59
N LYS A 232 -12.90 13.52 9.70
CA LYS A 232 -12.43 14.45 10.74
C LYS A 232 -11.11 14.01 11.37
N ILE A 233 -10.91 12.71 11.57
CA ILE A 233 -9.64 12.16 12.07
C ILE A 233 -8.52 12.47 11.07
N ALA A 234 -8.73 12.23 9.77
CA ALA A 234 -7.75 12.52 8.74
C ALA A 234 -7.44 14.03 8.64
N GLU A 235 -8.46 14.90 8.71
CA GLU A 235 -8.28 16.36 8.73
C GLU A 235 -7.45 16.82 9.93
N ASN A 236 -7.70 16.26 11.12
CA ASN A 236 -6.92 16.56 12.30
C ASN A 236 -5.47 16.04 12.19
N LEU A 237 -5.27 14.86 11.58
CA LEU A 237 -3.95 14.28 11.37
C LEU A 237 -3.06 15.22 10.54
N LEU A 238 -3.60 15.92 9.54
CA LEU A 238 -2.85 16.88 8.73
C LEU A 238 -2.17 17.98 9.56
N HIS A 239 -2.76 18.36 10.70
CA HIS A 239 -2.25 19.40 11.59
C HIS A 239 -1.35 18.86 12.72
N LYS A 240 -1.30 17.53 12.92
CA LYS A 240 -0.42 16.95 13.93
C LYS A 240 1.05 17.21 13.55
N PRO A 241 1.91 17.49 14.55
CA PRO A 241 3.34 17.41 14.33
C PRO A 241 3.69 16.01 13.89
N LEU A 242 4.68 15.89 13.01
CA LEU A 242 5.26 14.60 12.74
C LEU A 242 5.94 14.09 14.02
N GLY A 243 5.86 12.79 14.32
CA GLY A 243 6.62 12.13 15.38
C GLY A 243 7.92 11.51 14.86
N GLU A 244 8.87 11.16 15.72
CA GLU A 244 10.15 10.58 15.27
C GLU A 244 9.95 9.35 14.37
N ASP A 245 8.96 8.50 14.61
CA ASP A 245 8.71 7.33 13.75
C ASP A 245 8.03 7.67 12.41
N ASP A 246 7.57 8.92 12.24
CA ASP A 246 6.97 9.45 11.01
C ASP A 246 8.01 10.17 10.13
N TYR A 247 9.12 10.63 10.77
CA TYR A 247 10.32 11.26 10.21
C TYR A 247 11.45 11.24 11.27
N LYS A 248 12.63 10.67 10.99
CA LYS A 248 13.80 10.82 11.91
C LYS A 248 14.81 11.75 11.26
N THR A 249 15.04 12.91 11.87
CA THR A 249 16.13 13.83 11.50
C THR A 249 17.49 13.21 11.78
N ASP A 250 18.46 13.40 10.89
CA ASP A 250 19.89 13.17 11.17
C ASP A 250 20.32 13.88 12.48
N ASP A 251 20.84 13.10 13.44
CA ASP A 251 21.36 13.58 14.74
C ASP A 251 22.48 14.64 14.62
N ARG A 252 22.97 14.90 13.40
CA ARG A 252 23.91 15.97 13.08
C ARG A 252 23.27 17.36 12.97
N VAL A 253 21.95 17.45 13.01
CA VAL A 253 21.24 18.71 13.18
C VAL A 253 20.86 18.82 14.65
N GLU A 254 21.66 19.56 15.43
CA GLU A 254 21.36 19.90 16.82
C GLU A 254 19.88 20.28 16.96
N THR A 255 19.14 19.54 17.77
CA THR A 255 17.76 19.83 18.18
C THR A 255 17.68 20.97 19.20
N THR A 256 18.68 21.87 19.20
CA THR A 256 18.56 23.12 19.95
C THR A 256 17.96 24.20 19.04
N PRO A 257 16.92 24.92 19.49
CA PRO A 257 16.25 25.92 18.69
C PRO A 257 17.15 27.15 18.55
N ARG A 258 17.99 27.17 17.52
CA ARG A 258 18.54 28.39 16.95
C ARG A 258 17.76 28.64 15.66
N ASP A 259 16.88 29.62 15.72
CA ASP A 259 16.00 30.11 14.65
C ASP A 259 14.78 29.25 14.28
N GLY A 260 13.69 29.42 15.05
CA GLY A 260 12.35 29.72 14.51
C GLY A 260 11.73 28.82 13.43
N ARG A 261 12.16 27.57 13.25
CA ARG A 261 11.50 26.66 12.30
C ARG A 261 10.15 26.22 12.85
N ALA A 262 9.09 26.51 12.09
CA ALA A 262 7.74 26.05 12.36
C ALA A 262 7.72 24.52 12.55
N ILE A 263 6.94 24.06 13.53
CA ILE A 263 6.67 22.64 13.76
C ILE A 263 6.30 21.98 12.43
N LEU A 264 7.05 20.96 12.02
CA LEU A 264 6.83 20.26 10.76
C LEU A 264 5.59 19.35 10.91
N THR A 265 4.53 19.67 10.17
CA THR A 265 3.27 18.93 10.18
C THR A 265 3.16 18.00 8.98
N TYR A 266 2.23 17.05 9.05
CA TYR A 266 1.85 16.20 7.91
C TYR A 266 1.46 17.02 6.68
N ALA A 267 0.64 18.07 6.84
CA ALA A 267 0.27 18.96 5.75
C ALA A 267 1.49 19.63 5.11
N GLY A 268 2.43 20.12 5.93
CA GLY A 268 3.66 20.75 5.44
C GLY A 268 4.52 19.79 4.61
N MET A 269 4.70 18.56 5.09
CA MET A 269 5.48 17.55 4.36
C MET A 269 4.77 17.06 3.10
N LEU A 270 3.45 16.87 3.13
CA LEU A 270 2.70 16.51 1.92
C LEU A 270 2.78 17.61 0.86
N ALA A 271 2.67 18.89 1.24
CA ALA A 271 2.85 20.01 0.32
C ALA A 271 4.25 20.02 -0.32
N ARG A 272 5.27 19.67 0.47
CA ARG A 272 6.63 19.52 -0.03
C ARG A 272 6.78 18.36 -1.02
N PHE A 273 6.24 17.19 -0.69
CA PHE A 273 6.22 16.04 -1.60
C PHE A 273 5.47 16.35 -2.90
N ALA A 274 4.35 17.08 -2.81
CA ALA A 274 3.61 17.53 -3.99
C ALA A 274 4.46 18.44 -4.90
N LYS A 275 5.26 19.35 -4.30
CA LYS A 275 6.21 20.17 -5.05
C LYS A 275 7.28 19.31 -5.75
N LEU A 276 7.91 18.38 -5.04
CA LEU A 276 8.92 17.48 -5.61
C LEU A 276 8.37 16.67 -6.80
N LEU A 277 7.17 16.11 -6.66
CA LEU A 277 6.49 15.37 -7.73
C LEU A 277 6.15 16.26 -8.94
N SER A 278 5.67 17.48 -8.69
CA SER A 278 5.40 18.46 -9.75
C SER A 278 6.68 18.85 -10.51
N ASP A 279 7.74 19.15 -9.80
CA ASP A 279 9.01 19.61 -10.38
C ASP A 279 9.67 18.48 -11.18
N GLU A 280 9.67 17.24 -10.67
CA GLU A 280 10.12 16.05 -11.39
C GLU A 280 9.31 15.80 -12.67
N ARG A 281 7.97 15.95 -12.61
CA ARG A 281 7.12 15.80 -13.80
C ARG A 281 7.45 16.86 -14.85
N LYS A 282 7.64 18.12 -14.46
CA LYS A 282 8.01 19.22 -15.38
C LYS A 282 9.37 18.94 -16.02
N LEU A 283 10.35 18.49 -15.25
CA LEU A 283 11.67 18.13 -15.75
C LEU A 283 11.61 17.03 -16.81
N ARG A 284 10.84 15.95 -16.55
CA ARG A 284 10.66 14.87 -17.55
C ARG A 284 10.00 15.34 -18.84
N LEU A 285 9.00 16.22 -18.75
CA LEU A 285 8.34 16.80 -19.92
C LEU A 285 9.28 17.68 -20.75
N GLN A 286 10.15 18.47 -20.09
CA GLN A 286 11.18 19.26 -20.76
C GLN A 286 12.21 18.39 -21.49
N ASN A 287 12.65 17.30 -20.84
CA ASN A 287 13.61 16.36 -21.42
C ASN A 287 13.01 15.57 -22.59
N MET A 288 11.72 15.22 -22.55
CA MET A 288 11.03 14.62 -23.71
C MET A 288 10.94 15.58 -24.90
N GLY A 289 10.72 16.88 -24.65
CA GLY A 289 10.66 17.90 -25.70
C GLY A 289 12.00 18.14 -26.42
N HIS A 290 13.13 17.93 -25.76
CA HIS A 290 14.48 18.07 -26.34
C HIS A 290 14.94 16.85 -27.18
N CYS A 291 14.21 15.72 -27.12
CA CYS A 291 14.57 14.49 -27.85
C CYS A 291 13.91 14.34 -29.23
N MET A 292 13.15 15.34 -29.71
CA MET A 292 12.69 15.35 -31.11
C MET A 292 13.76 15.98 -32.00
N PRO A 293 14.32 15.28 -33.00
CA PRO A 293 15.22 15.92 -33.95
C PRO A 293 14.43 16.97 -34.72
N VAL A 294 14.92 18.21 -34.69
CA VAL A 294 14.58 19.22 -35.68
C VAL A 294 15.01 18.65 -37.02
N ILE A 295 14.07 18.07 -37.77
CA ILE A 295 14.24 17.80 -39.19
C ILE A 295 14.22 19.19 -39.85
N ALA A 296 15.40 19.83 -39.87
CA ALA A 296 15.62 20.99 -40.72
C ALA A 296 15.56 20.49 -42.16
N ASN A 297 14.53 20.94 -42.88
CA ASN A 297 14.38 20.79 -44.32
C ASN A 297 15.71 21.10 -45.02
N ARG A 298 16.27 20.12 -45.73
CA ARG A 298 17.18 20.39 -46.85
C ARG A 298 16.30 20.72 -48.04
N GLU A 299 16.22 22.00 -48.36
CA GLU A 299 15.75 22.48 -49.66
C GLU A 299 16.68 21.94 -50.76
N ALA A 300 16.08 21.51 -51.86
CA ALA A 300 16.70 21.26 -53.15
C ALA A 300 16.13 22.28 -54.15
#